data_AF-A0A7M1AZ01-F1
#
_entry.id   AF-A0A7M1AZ01-F1
#
_cell.length_a   1.000
_cell.length_b   1.000
_cell.length_c   1.000
_cell.angle_alpha   90.00
_cell.angle_beta   90.00
_cell.angle_gamma   90.00
#
_symmetry.space_group_name_H-M   'P 1'
#
loop_
_entity.id
_entity.type
_entity.pdbx_description
1 polymer ?
#
loop_
_entity_poly.entity_id
_entity_poly.type
_entity_poly.pdbx_seq_one_letter_code
_entity_poly.pdbx_strand_id
1 'polypeptide(L)' 'MKKNEILELVKEQRQKCIVYTRVMGYHRPVESFNIGKTGEHRQRKQFKE' A
#
# COMPACT_ATOMS: atom_id res chain seq x y z
N MET A 1 -26.18 -10.61 2.17
CA MET A 1 -25.81 -9.19 2.37
C MET A 1 -24.87 -8.77 1.24
N LYS A 2 -25.05 -7.57 0.69
CA LYS A 2 -24.14 -7.00 -0.30
C LYS A 2 -22.80 -6.71 0.38
N LYS A 3 -21.68 -6.89 -0.33
CA LYS A 3 -20.32 -6.68 0.18
C LYS A 3 -20.13 -5.34 0.91
N ASN A 4 -20.76 -4.28 0.40
CA ASN A 4 -20.66 -2.94 0.99
C ASN A 4 -21.35 -2.83 2.36
N GLU A 5 -22.44 -3.57 2.59
CA GLU A 5 -23.14 -3.56 3.88
C GLU A 5 -22.26 -4.19 4.97
N ILE A 6 -21.58 -5.29 4.64
CA ILE A 6 -20.62 -5.96 5.53
C ILE A 6 -19.45 -5.02 5.86
N LEU A 7 -18.94 -4.29 4.85
CA LEU A 7 -17.84 -3.36 5.02
C LEU A 7 -18.18 -2.20 5.96
N GLU A 8 -19.41 -1.68 5.93
CA GLU A 8 -19.84 -0.59 6.82
C GLU A 8 -20.03 -1.09 8.25
N LEU A 9 -20.62 -2.29 8.43
CA LEU A 9 -20.81 -2.91 9.75
C LEU A 9 -19.50 -3.14 10.52
N VAL A 10 -18.40 -3.45 9.83
CA VAL A 10 -17.10 -3.72 10.46
C VAL A 10 -16.15 -2.51 10.50
N LYS A 11 -16.64 -1.31 10.16
CA LYS A 11 -15.81 -0.11 10.00
C LYS A 11 -15.04 0.25 11.28
N GLU A 12 -15.67 0.13 12.44
CA GLU A 12 -15.07 0.44 13.75
C GLU A 12 -13.97 -0.54 14.16
N GLN A 13 -13.95 -1.74 13.58
CA GLN A 13 -12.94 -2.78 13.87
C GLN A 13 -11.71 -2.68 12.95
N ARG A 14 -11.67 -1.71 12.03
CA ARG A 14 -10.58 -1.59 11.06
C ARG A 14 -9.31 -1.06 11.73
N GLN A 15 -8.18 -1.68 11.37
CA GLN A 15 -6.86 -1.20 11.73
C GLN A 15 -6.10 -0.72 10.50
N LYS A 16 -5.19 0.24 10.70
CA LYS A 16 -4.35 0.76 9.63
C LYS A 16 -3.35 -0.33 9.19
N CYS A 17 -3.36 -0.67 7.91
CA CYS A 17 -2.37 -1.56 7.31
C CYS A 17 -1.23 -0.72 6.70
N ILE A 18 0.01 -0.98 7.14
CA ILE A 18 1.19 -0.32 6.59
C ILE A 18 1.81 -1.22 5.54
N VAL A 19 1.92 -0.71 4.32
CA VAL A 19 2.53 -1.43 3.20
C VAL A 19 4.01 -1.08 3.11
N TYR A 20 4.86 -2.10 3.08
CA TYR A 20 6.31 -1.97 2.92
C TYR A 20 6.74 -2.42 1.54
N THR A 21 7.76 -1.76 0.99
CA THR A 21 8.40 -2.17 -0.25
C THR A 21 9.92 -2.08 -0.13
N ARG A 22 10.63 -2.80 -1.00
CA ARG A 22 12.10 -2.78 -1.01
C ARG A 22 12.62 -1.53 -1.74
N VAL A 23 13.49 -0.79 -1.06
CA VAL A 23 14.21 0.38 -1.57
C VAL A 23 15.70 0.11 -1.41
N MET A 24 16.43 -0.05 -2.52
CA MET A 24 17.89 -0.20 -2.53
C MET A 24 18.46 -1.18 -1.48
N GLY A 25 17.74 -2.26 -1.17
CA GLY A 25 18.20 -3.31 -0.24
C GLY A 25 17.50 -3.36 1.11
N TYR A 26 16.72 -2.35 1.52
CA TYR A 26 15.98 -2.36 2.80
C TYR A 26 14.47 -2.19 2.62
N HIS A 27 13.70 -2.56 3.65
CA HIS A 27 12.25 -2.37 3.68
C HIS A 27 11.91 -0.96 4.16
N ARG A 28 11.12 -0.24 3.36
CA ARG A 28 10.66 1.11 3.67
C ARG A 28 9.13 1.19 3.53
N PRO A 29 8.41 1.82 4.47
CA PRO A 29 6.97 1.98 4.35
C PRO A 29 6.65 2.91 3.19
N VAL A 30 5.70 2.52 2.33
CA VAL A 30 5.31 3.30 1.15
C VAL A 30 4.74 4.67 1.55
N GLU A 31 4.08 4.75 2.70
CA GLU A 31 3.53 6.00 3.25
C GLU A 31 4.61 7.06 3.55
N SER A 32 5.87 6.67 3.69
CA SER A 32 6.99 7.60 3.92
C SER A 32 7.57 8.19 2.63
N PHE A 33 6.99 7.90 1.47
CA PHE A 33 7.52 8.31 0.18
C PHE A 33 7.25 9.81 -0.04
N ASN A 34 8.29 10.55 -0.41
CA ASN A 34 8.11 11.91 -0.92
C ASN A 34 7.64 11.87 -2.38
N ILE A 35 7.37 13.05 -2.96
CA ILE A 35 6.85 13.18 -4.34
C ILE A 35 7.80 12.52 -5.36
N GLY A 36 9.11 12.78 -5.24
CA GLY A 36 10.11 12.20 -6.14
C GLY A 36 10.19 10.67 -6.06
N LYS A 37 10.20 10.12 -4.84
CA LYS A 37 10.24 8.67 -4.61
C LYS A 37 8.96 7.97 -5.09
N THR A 38 7.81 8.64 -4.94
CA THR A 38 6.53 8.14 -5.48
C THR A 38 6.56 8.09 -7.01
N GLY A 39 7.15 9.10 -7.66
CA GLY A 39 7.37 9.13 -9.10
C GLY A 39 8.27 8.00 -9.58
N GLU A 40 9.45 7.84 -8.98
CA GLU A 40 10.37 6.74 -9.31
C GLU A 40 9.72 5.36 -9.10
N HIS A 41 8.98 5.15 -8.00
CA HIS A 41 8.33 3.88 -7.75
C HIS A 41 7.30 3.50 -8.82
N ARG A 42 6.54 4.48 -9.34
CA ARG A 42 5.57 4.27 -10.43
C ARG A 42 6.22 3.93 -11.78
N GLN A 43 7.47 4.35 -11.99
CA GLN A 43 8.21 4.06 -13.22
C GLN A 43 8.90 2.68 -13.20
N ARG A 44 8.86 1.95 -12.08
CA ARG A 44 9.44 0.60 -11.98
C ARG A 44 8.69 -0.38 -12.88
N LYS A 45 9.44 -1.15 -13.67
CA LYS A 45 8.89 -2.24 -14.48
C LYS A 45 8.62 -3.46 -13.59
N GLN A 46 7.36 -3.90 -13.57
CA GLN A 46 6.94 -5.14 -12.92
C GLN A 46 7.09 -6.29 -13.92
N PHE A 47 7.75 -7.37 -13.50
CA PHE A 47 7.88 -8.59 -14.29
C PHE A 47 6.95 -9.64 -13.68
N LYS A 48 6.36 -10.48 -14.53
CA LYS A 48 5.73 -11.73 -14.08
C LYS A 48 6.82 -12.79 -14.10
N GLU A 49 6.82 -13.66 -13.08
CA GLU A 49 7.63 -14.89 -13.09
C GLU A 49 7.09 -15.86 -14.15
#